data_AF-A0A4Y9UK14-F1
#
_entry.id   AF-A0A4Y9UK14-F1
#
_cell.length_a   1.000
_cell.length_b   1.000
_cell.length_c   1.000
_cell.angle_alpha   90.00
_cell.angle_beta   90.00
_cell.angle_gamma   90.00
#
_symmetry.space_group_name_H-M   'P 1'
#
loop_
_entity.id
_entity.type
_entity.pdbx_description
1 polymer ?
#
loop_
_entity_poly.entity_id
_entity_poly.type
_entity_poly.pdbx_seq_one_letter_code
_entity_poly.pdbx_strand_id
1 'polypeptide(L)'
;MPKNIVIFSDGTGQAGGINFDEARTNVYKLYRACRVGPDTKVEPSEQVAFYDAGLGSASDGGHFKIGWMRWLYNLASMATGLGITRNIVDCYAAIIALYEEGDRIFLIGFSRGAYTVRSVAGVMTYCGVPRHMPDGSPLRRDPKSIHKLAEHAVKDVYQFCPSYSRKIPSVPAGDSRCNRCTI
;
A
#
# COMPACT_ATOMS: atom_id res chain seq x y z
N MET A 1 13.67 18.04 -5.48
CA MET A 1 12.35 18.52 -5.04
C MET A 1 11.57 17.33 -4.51
N PRO A 2 10.76 17.49 -3.46
CA PRO A 2 9.93 16.39 -2.95
C PRO A 2 8.89 15.97 -3.98
N LYS A 3 8.71 14.65 -4.17
CA LYS A 3 7.71 14.09 -5.09
C LYS A 3 6.50 13.54 -4.35
N ASN A 4 5.43 13.31 -5.10
CA ASN A 4 4.21 12.67 -4.60
C ASN A 4 4.26 11.16 -4.86
N ILE A 5 3.97 10.36 -3.85
CA ILE A 5 3.79 8.91 -3.97
C ILE A 5 2.32 8.63 -3.71
N VAL A 6 1.59 8.21 -4.74
CA VAL A 6 0.15 7.97 -4.66
C VAL A 6 -0.13 6.48 -4.74
N ILE A 7 -0.64 5.91 -3.65
CA ILE A 7 -1.04 4.50 -3.58
C ILE A 7 -2.55 4.41 -3.79
N PHE A 8 -2.95 3.66 -4.80
CA PHE A 8 -4.34 3.35 -5.11
C PHE A 8 -4.59 1.89 -4.79
N SER A 9 -5.50 1.58 -3.87
CA SER A 9 -5.93 0.20 -3.58
C SER A 9 -7.42 0.04 -3.87
N ASP A 10 -7.74 -0.85 -4.80
CA ASP A 10 -9.11 -1.09 -5.22
C ASP A 10 -9.81 -2.21 -4.41
N GLY A 11 -11.13 -2.24 -4.49
CA GLY A 11 -11.95 -3.29 -3.90
C GLY A 11 -11.84 -4.62 -4.65
N THR A 12 -12.41 -5.67 -4.05
CA THR A 12 -12.41 -7.02 -4.61
C THR A 12 -13.08 -7.15 -5.96
N GLY A 13 -12.53 -8.05 -6.80
CA GLY A 13 -13.20 -8.53 -8.00
C GLY A 13 -13.22 -7.53 -9.15
N GLN A 14 -12.39 -6.49 -9.08
CA GLN A 14 -12.24 -5.48 -10.11
C GLN A 14 -10.95 -5.82 -10.86
N ALA A 15 -11.09 -6.63 -11.91
CA ALA A 15 -9.98 -6.95 -12.78
C ALA A 15 -9.57 -5.68 -13.51
N GLY A 16 -8.57 -4.98 -12.95
CA GLY A 16 -8.14 -3.66 -13.39
C GLY A 16 -7.98 -3.59 -14.91
N GLY A 17 -8.88 -2.86 -15.57
CA GLY A 17 -8.83 -2.61 -17.01
C GLY A 17 -9.50 -3.64 -17.92
N ILE A 18 -10.01 -4.78 -17.42
CA ILE A 18 -10.67 -5.81 -18.26
C ILE A 18 -12.10 -5.40 -18.68
N ASN A 19 -12.77 -4.58 -17.88
CA ASN A 19 -14.10 -4.09 -18.21
C ASN A 19 -14.04 -2.85 -19.13
N PHE A 20 -15.02 -2.73 -20.03
CA PHE A 20 -15.27 -1.51 -20.83
C PHE A 20 -15.35 -0.26 -19.91
N ASP A 21 -15.04 0.92 -20.45
CA ASP A 21 -14.70 2.13 -19.67
C ASP A 21 -15.69 2.52 -18.56
N GLU A 22 -16.99 2.27 -18.80
CA GLU A 22 -18.07 2.58 -17.86
C GLU A 22 -18.08 1.67 -16.61
N ALA A 23 -17.55 0.45 -16.71
CA ALA A 23 -17.51 -0.54 -15.63
C ALA A 23 -16.15 -0.57 -14.87
N ARG A 24 -15.33 0.47 -15.04
CA ARG A 24 -14.09 0.68 -14.26
C ARG A 24 -14.38 1.38 -12.94
N THR A 25 -13.67 1.00 -11.88
CA THR A 25 -13.82 1.64 -10.57
C THR A 25 -13.32 3.08 -10.58
N ASN A 26 -13.85 3.90 -9.67
CA ASN A 26 -13.38 5.26 -9.48
C ASN A 26 -11.90 5.28 -9.04
N VAL A 27 -11.44 4.29 -8.28
CA VAL A 27 -10.03 4.16 -7.88
C VAL A 27 -9.14 3.96 -9.11
N TYR A 28 -9.52 3.05 -10.02
CA TYR A 28 -8.75 2.83 -11.25
C TYR A 28 -8.80 4.02 -12.20
N LYS A 29 -9.95 4.71 -12.31
CA LYS A 29 -10.08 5.95 -13.08
C LYS A 29 -9.14 7.05 -12.55
N LEU A 30 -9.08 7.22 -11.22
CA LEU A 30 -8.14 8.16 -10.59
C LEU A 30 -6.69 7.74 -10.81
N TYR A 31 -6.35 6.46 -10.64
CA TYR A 31 -5.00 5.95 -10.91
C TYR A 31 -4.56 6.27 -12.35
N ARG A 32 -5.42 6.02 -13.34
CA ARG A 32 -5.14 6.35 -14.74
C ARG A 32 -4.89 7.83 -14.98
N ALA A 33 -5.63 8.71 -14.29
CA ALA A 33 -5.43 10.16 -14.39
C ALA A 33 -4.16 10.65 -13.70
N CYS A 34 -3.66 9.91 -12.69
CA CYS A 34 -2.52 10.33 -11.86
C CYS A 34 -1.21 9.62 -12.18
N ARG A 35 -1.22 8.50 -12.91
CA ARG A 35 0.00 7.74 -13.23
C ARG A 35 0.87 8.48 -14.23
N VAL A 36 2.16 8.18 -14.20
CA VAL A 36 3.07 8.49 -15.30
C VAL A 36 2.65 7.67 -16.51
N GLY A 37 2.51 8.32 -17.66
CA GLY A 37 2.12 7.67 -18.90
C GLY A 37 2.16 8.63 -20.09
N PRO A 38 2.12 8.11 -21.32
CA PRO A 38 2.07 8.93 -22.54
C PRO A 38 0.78 9.76 -22.64
N ASP A 39 -0.25 9.36 -21.90
CA ASP A 39 -1.58 9.96 -21.80
C ASP A 39 -1.72 10.98 -20.67
N THR A 40 -0.68 11.23 -19.88
CA THR A 40 -0.69 12.21 -18.79
C THR A 40 0.51 13.17 -18.92
N LYS A 41 0.40 14.37 -18.31
CA LYS A 41 1.51 15.33 -18.21
C LYS A 41 2.32 15.16 -16.92
N VAL A 42 2.19 13.99 -16.27
CA VAL A 42 2.76 13.75 -14.95
C VAL A 42 4.20 13.26 -15.12
N GLU A 43 5.14 14.05 -14.63
CA GLU A 43 6.56 13.70 -14.67
C GLU A 43 6.95 12.78 -13.49
N PRO A 44 7.80 11.75 -13.71
CA PRO A 44 8.27 10.86 -12.65
C PRO A 44 8.97 11.58 -11.49
N SER A 45 9.61 12.71 -11.76
CA SER A 45 10.29 13.53 -10.75
C SER A 45 9.32 14.28 -9.83
N GLU A 46 8.06 14.41 -10.23
CA GLU A 46 7.03 15.13 -9.46
C GLU A 46 6.05 14.17 -8.79
N GLN A 47 5.72 13.05 -9.44
CA GLN A 47 4.76 12.09 -8.91
C GLN A 47 4.97 10.68 -9.46
N VAL A 48 4.78 9.70 -8.58
CA VAL A 48 4.70 8.28 -8.91
C VAL A 48 3.40 7.71 -8.36
N ALA A 49 2.79 6.79 -9.11
CA ALA A 49 1.52 6.16 -8.74
C ALA A 49 1.66 4.64 -8.75
N PHE A 50 1.19 3.99 -7.68
CA PHE A 50 1.12 2.53 -7.56
C PHE A 50 -0.33 2.10 -7.46
N TYR A 51 -0.70 1.04 -8.18
CA TYR A 51 -2.06 0.49 -8.19
C TYR A 51 -2.07 -0.96 -7.70
N ASP A 52 -2.74 -1.18 -6.58
CA ASP A 52 -3.14 -2.48 -6.08
C ASP A 52 -4.54 -2.82 -6.61
N ALA A 53 -4.60 -3.83 -7.49
CA ALA A 53 -5.82 -4.25 -8.17
C ALA A 53 -6.83 -5.01 -7.28
N GLY A 54 -6.52 -5.16 -5.98
CA GLY A 54 -7.36 -5.89 -5.04
C GLY A 54 -7.32 -7.40 -5.26
N LEU A 55 -7.83 -8.15 -4.28
CA LEU A 55 -7.92 -9.61 -4.36
C LEU A 55 -8.82 -10.06 -5.52
N GLY A 56 -8.40 -11.12 -6.23
CA GLY A 56 -9.19 -11.75 -7.29
C GLY A 56 -9.24 -10.98 -8.61
N SER A 57 -8.31 -10.04 -8.84
CA SER A 57 -7.97 -9.62 -10.21
C SER A 57 -7.54 -10.84 -11.02
N ALA A 58 -7.94 -10.92 -12.29
CA ALA A 58 -8.15 -12.14 -13.06
C ALA A 58 -6.93 -13.03 -13.38
N SER A 59 -5.80 -12.88 -12.68
CA SER A 59 -4.63 -13.75 -12.85
C SER A 59 -4.77 -15.11 -12.14
N ASP A 60 -5.66 -15.28 -11.14
CA ASP A 60 -5.67 -16.48 -10.26
C ASP A 60 -6.97 -17.32 -10.23
N GLY A 61 -7.80 -17.36 -11.29
CA GLY A 61 -8.82 -18.42 -11.37
C GLY A 61 -10.08 -18.10 -12.17
N GLY A 62 -10.10 -18.57 -13.42
CA GLY A 62 -11.22 -18.44 -14.36
C GLY A 62 -12.37 -19.41 -14.15
N HIS A 63 -13.02 -19.45 -12.97
CA HIS A 63 -14.09 -20.45 -12.72
C HIS A 63 -15.47 -19.93 -12.31
N PHE A 64 -15.68 -18.62 -12.07
CA PHE A 64 -17.00 -18.11 -11.66
C PHE A 64 -17.50 -16.98 -12.57
N LYS A 65 -18.48 -17.30 -13.44
CA LYS A 65 -19.12 -16.38 -14.41
C LYS A 65 -20.08 -15.37 -13.78
N ILE A 66 -20.32 -15.44 -12.47
CA ILE A 66 -21.34 -14.65 -11.76
C ILE A 66 -20.65 -13.77 -10.70
N GLY A 67 -20.66 -12.44 -10.92
CA GLY A 67 -19.88 -11.47 -10.14
C GLY A 67 -20.20 -11.45 -8.63
N TRP A 68 -21.46 -11.63 -8.24
CA TRP A 68 -21.86 -11.67 -6.83
C TRP A 68 -21.48 -12.99 -6.15
N MET A 69 -21.47 -14.11 -6.88
CA MET A 69 -21.00 -15.41 -6.38
C MET A 69 -19.48 -15.40 -6.16
N ARG A 70 -18.73 -14.74 -7.06
CA ARG A 70 -17.29 -14.49 -6.88
C ARG A 70 -17.03 -13.55 -5.70
N TRP A 71 -17.86 -12.53 -5.52
CA TRP A 71 -17.78 -11.64 -4.35
C TRP A 71 -18.01 -12.41 -3.05
N LEU A 72 -19.05 -13.26 -2.99
CA LEU A 72 -19.38 -14.07 -1.82
C LEU A 72 -18.32 -15.15 -1.56
N TYR A 73 -17.77 -15.78 -2.60
CA TYR A 73 -16.65 -16.72 -2.50
C TYR A 73 -15.38 -16.03 -1.98
N ASN A 74 -15.04 -14.85 -2.50
CA ASN A 74 -13.93 -14.05 -2.00
C ASN A 74 -14.17 -13.49 -0.59
N LEU A 75 -15.43 -13.36 -0.17
CA LEU A 75 -15.83 -13.02 1.20
C LEU A 75 -15.73 -14.24 2.11
N ALA A 76 -16.08 -15.43 1.64
CA ALA A 76 -15.91 -16.68 2.37
C ALA A 76 -14.42 -17.04 2.50
N SER A 77 -13.61 -16.78 1.46
CA SER A 77 -12.15 -16.89 1.52
C SER A 77 -11.49 -15.79 2.37
N MET A 78 -12.23 -14.74 2.80
CA MET A 78 -11.71 -13.78 3.80
C MET A 78 -11.59 -14.41 5.19
N ALA A 79 -12.25 -15.53 5.46
CA ALA A 79 -12.06 -16.26 6.72
C ALA A 79 -10.59 -16.73 6.89
N THR A 80 -9.79 -16.79 5.81
CA THR A 80 -8.36 -17.15 5.91
C THR A 80 -7.43 -15.94 6.01
N GLY A 81 -7.87 -14.67 5.85
CA GLY A 81 -7.08 -13.45 6.13
C GLY A 81 -5.81 -13.20 5.28
N LEU A 82 -5.32 -14.20 4.55
CA LEU A 82 -4.02 -14.20 3.87
C LEU A 82 -3.94 -13.16 2.73
N GLY A 83 -5.03 -12.95 2.01
CA GLY A 83 -5.05 -12.07 0.84
C GLY A 83 -4.92 -10.59 1.19
N ILE A 84 -5.63 -10.11 2.22
CA ILE A 84 -5.62 -8.67 2.58
C ILE A 84 -4.25 -8.29 3.13
N THR A 85 -3.65 -9.18 3.92
CA THR A 85 -2.29 -9.00 4.44
C THR A 85 -1.29 -8.81 3.30
N ARG A 86 -1.38 -9.62 2.24
CA ARG A 86 -0.52 -9.48 1.05
C ARG A 86 -0.65 -8.10 0.40
N ASN A 87 -1.88 -7.61 0.19
CA ASN A 87 -2.10 -6.28 -0.39
C ASN A 87 -1.49 -5.16 0.47
N ILE A 88 -1.58 -5.26 1.80
CA ILE A 88 -0.96 -4.29 2.71
C ILE A 88 0.57 -4.33 2.57
N VAL A 89 1.16 -5.53 2.51
CA VAL A 89 2.59 -5.72 2.30
C VAL A 89 3.05 -5.13 0.97
N ASP A 90 2.34 -5.42 -0.12
CA ASP A 90 2.68 -4.93 -1.47
C ASP A 90 2.63 -3.40 -1.55
N CYS A 91 1.58 -2.79 -0.98
CA CYS A 91 1.45 -1.33 -0.93
C CYS A 91 2.57 -0.69 -0.10
N TYR A 92 2.88 -1.26 1.07
CA TYR A 92 3.94 -0.74 1.94
C TYR A 92 5.34 -0.94 1.33
N ALA A 93 5.58 -2.08 0.67
CA ALA A 93 6.79 -2.34 -0.10
C ALA A 93 6.98 -1.30 -1.22
N ALA A 94 5.92 -0.95 -1.95
CA ALA A 94 5.98 0.09 -2.98
C ALA A 94 6.37 1.45 -2.40
N ILE A 95 5.85 1.80 -1.21
CA ILE A 95 6.25 3.03 -0.51
C ILE A 95 7.73 2.99 -0.16
N ILE A 96 8.22 1.91 0.49
CA ILE A 96 9.63 1.77 0.88
C ILE A 96 10.56 1.88 -0.34
N ALA A 97 10.17 1.29 -1.47
CA ALA A 97 10.97 1.31 -2.68
C ALA A 97 11.17 2.73 -3.26
N LEU A 98 10.15 3.58 -3.16
CA LEU A 98 10.07 4.85 -3.86
C LEU A 98 10.37 6.07 -2.98
N TYR A 99 10.18 5.94 -1.68
CA TYR A 99 10.22 7.06 -0.74
C TYR A 99 11.63 7.64 -0.57
N GLU A 100 11.69 8.97 -0.67
CA GLU A 100 12.84 9.80 -0.36
C GLU A 100 12.45 10.88 0.65
N GLU A 101 13.45 11.49 1.27
CA GLU A 101 13.20 12.47 2.32
C GLU A 101 12.48 13.70 1.79
N GLY A 102 11.36 14.03 2.45
CA GLY A 102 10.49 15.14 2.06
C GLY A 102 9.35 14.76 1.12
N ASP A 103 9.32 13.52 0.60
CA ASP A 103 8.24 13.07 -0.27
C ASP A 103 6.89 13.03 0.45
N ARG A 104 5.81 13.24 -0.31
CA ARG A 104 4.43 13.25 0.19
C ARG A 104 3.73 11.97 -0.21
N ILE A 105 3.16 11.25 0.76
CA ILE A 105 2.44 9.99 0.52
C ILE A 105 0.94 10.24 0.56
N PHE A 106 0.25 9.86 -0.53
CA PHE A 106 -1.20 9.93 -0.67
C PHE A 106 -1.75 8.52 -0.77
N LEU A 107 -2.77 8.22 0.03
CA LEU A 107 -3.37 6.90 0.09
C LEU A 107 -4.85 6.99 -0.29
N ILE A 108 -5.23 6.31 -1.36
CA ILE A 108 -6.59 6.33 -1.92
C ILE A 108 -7.07 4.89 -2.01
N GLY A 109 -8.23 4.59 -1.40
CA GLY A 109 -8.79 3.26 -1.50
C GLY A 109 -10.31 3.23 -1.39
N PHE A 110 -10.91 2.19 -1.94
CA PHE A 110 -12.36 1.98 -1.93
C PHE A 110 -12.73 0.60 -1.38
N SER A 111 -13.82 0.52 -0.60
CA SER A 111 -14.32 -0.72 0.00
C SER A 111 -13.21 -1.48 0.75
N ARG A 112 -12.82 -2.67 0.28
CA ARG A 112 -11.68 -3.44 0.82
C ARG A 112 -10.36 -2.70 0.66
N GLY A 113 -10.12 -2.05 -0.47
CA GLY A 113 -8.93 -1.24 -0.68
C GLY A 113 -8.87 -0.05 0.29
N ALA A 114 -10.01 0.48 0.73
CA ALA A 114 -10.06 1.48 1.79
C ALA A 114 -9.59 0.93 3.14
N TYR A 115 -9.85 -0.35 3.44
CA TYR A 115 -9.27 -1.02 4.60
C TYR A 115 -7.75 -1.19 4.42
N THR A 116 -7.30 -1.69 3.27
CA THR A 116 -5.87 -1.85 2.94
C THR A 116 -5.09 -0.57 3.19
N VAL A 117 -5.50 0.56 2.60
CA VAL A 117 -4.78 1.83 2.75
C VAL A 117 -4.81 2.39 4.16
N ARG A 118 -5.89 2.16 4.92
CA ARG A 118 -5.94 2.52 6.35
C ARG A 118 -4.95 1.68 7.16
N SER A 119 -4.84 0.39 6.87
CA SER A 119 -3.85 -0.47 7.50
C SER A 119 -2.42 -0.08 7.13
N VAL A 120 -2.15 0.29 5.87
CA VAL A 120 -0.84 0.83 5.44
C VAL A 120 -0.48 2.10 6.22
N ALA A 121 -1.42 3.04 6.38
CA ALA A 121 -1.20 4.23 7.21
C ALA A 121 -0.88 3.85 8.67
N GLY A 122 -1.56 2.83 9.19
CA GLY A 122 -1.25 2.22 10.48
C GLY A 122 0.18 1.70 10.54
N VAL A 123 0.59 0.84 9.61
CA VAL A 123 1.96 0.30 9.52
C VAL A 123 2.98 1.42 9.51
N MET A 124 2.79 2.47 8.69
CA MET A 124 3.67 3.64 8.66
C MET A 124 3.73 4.38 10.01
N THR A 125 2.62 4.44 10.75
CA THR A 125 2.56 5.06 12.08
C THR A 125 3.32 4.26 13.15
N TYR A 126 3.46 2.95 12.97
CA TYR A 126 4.24 2.09 13.88
C TYR A 126 5.69 1.90 13.43
N CYS A 127 5.94 1.81 12.13
CA CYS A 127 7.20 1.37 11.56
C CYS A 127 7.97 2.49 10.83
N GLY A 128 7.33 3.64 10.58
CA GLY A 128 7.88 4.70 9.74
C GLY A 128 8.01 4.27 8.27
N VAL A 129 8.97 4.86 7.57
CA VAL A 129 9.43 4.39 6.24
C VAL A 129 10.96 4.26 6.31
N PRO A 130 11.51 3.04 6.47
CA PRO A 130 12.93 2.85 6.68
C PRO A 130 13.74 3.23 5.44
N ARG A 131 14.90 3.87 5.67
CA ARG A 131 15.84 4.29 4.61
C ARG A 131 17.27 3.80 4.82
N HIS A 132 17.56 3.33 6.03
CA HIS A 132 18.85 2.80 6.41
C HIS A 132 18.63 1.46 7.12
N MET A 133 19.61 0.58 6.99
CA MET A 133 19.73 -0.64 7.77
C MET A 133 20.12 -0.28 9.23
N PRO A 134 19.97 -1.21 10.19
CA PRO A 134 20.36 -0.97 11.59
C PRO A 134 21.83 -0.59 11.79
N ASP A 135 22.72 -0.99 10.87
CA ASP A 135 24.14 -0.65 10.85
C ASP A 135 24.43 0.76 10.29
N GLY A 136 23.38 1.52 9.91
CA GLY A 136 23.48 2.85 9.32
C GLY A 136 23.77 2.84 7.81
N SER A 137 23.99 1.69 7.18
CA SER A 137 24.15 1.61 5.73
C SER A 137 22.83 1.93 5.01
N PRO A 138 22.86 2.45 3.77
CA PRO A 138 21.65 2.71 3.00
C PRO A 138 20.81 1.44 2.82
N LEU A 139 19.48 1.57 2.89
CA LEU A 139 18.58 0.44 2.69
C LEU A 139 18.78 -0.16 1.30
N ARG A 140 18.95 -1.47 1.24
CA ARG A 140 18.99 -2.21 -0.01
C ARG A 140 17.63 -2.14 -0.71
N ARG A 141 17.57 -1.43 -1.84
CA ARG A 141 16.34 -1.25 -2.63
C ARG A 141 16.05 -2.43 -3.59
N ASP A 142 16.56 -3.63 -3.29
CA ASP A 142 16.22 -4.81 -4.09
C ASP A 142 14.79 -5.30 -3.79
N PRO A 143 13.99 -5.68 -4.81
CA PRO A 143 12.58 -5.99 -4.61
C PRO A 143 12.32 -7.08 -3.56
N LYS A 144 13.20 -8.09 -3.47
CA LYS A 144 13.07 -9.20 -2.52
C LYS A 144 13.30 -8.73 -1.08
N SER A 145 14.35 -7.96 -0.84
CA SER A 145 14.66 -7.45 0.50
C SER A 145 13.61 -6.45 0.98
N ILE A 146 13.14 -5.55 0.10
CA ILE A 146 12.06 -4.61 0.44
C ILE A 146 10.79 -5.38 0.80
N HIS A 147 10.40 -6.37 -0.02
CA HIS A 147 9.18 -7.13 0.24
C HIS A 147 9.27 -7.90 1.56
N LYS A 148 10.42 -8.53 1.85
CA LYS A 148 10.65 -9.21 3.14
C LYS A 148 10.58 -8.25 4.33
N LEU A 149 11.15 -7.04 4.19
CA LEU A 149 11.08 -6.02 5.22
C LEU A 149 9.64 -5.53 5.45
N ALA A 150 8.89 -5.31 4.36
CA ALA A 150 7.49 -4.93 4.42
C ALA A 150 6.63 -6.04 5.05
N GLU A 151 6.91 -7.30 4.71
CA GLU A 151 6.25 -8.47 5.28
C GLU A 151 6.45 -8.55 6.80
N HIS A 152 7.69 -8.38 7.27
CA HIS A 152 8.01 -8.34 8.69
C HIS A 152 7.29 -7.18 9.41
N ALA A 153 7.32 -5.98 8.84
CA ALA A 153 6.63 -4.83 9.44
C ALA A 153 5.11 -5.04 9.58
N VAL A 154 4.48 -5.68 8.60
CA VAL A 154 3.03 -5.92 8.61
C VAL A 154 2.68 -7.09 9.55
N LYS A 155 3.34 -8.24 9.37
CA LYS A 155 2.98 -9.48 10.07
C LYS A 155 3.49 -9.50 11.49
N ASP A 156 4.72 -9.10 11.73
CA ASP A 156 5.38 -9.30 13.03
C ASP A 156 5.25 -8.06 13.94
N VAL A 157 5.13 -6.86 13.37
CA VAL A 157 4.98 -5.62 14.15
C VAL A 157 3.53 -5.17 14.20
N TYR A 158 2.96 -4.79 13.05
CA TYR A 158 1.64 -4.14 13.01
C TYR A 158 0.51 -5.02 13.55
N GLN A 159 0.46 -6.30 13.17
CA GLN A 159 -0.61 -7.20 13.62
C GLN A 159 -0.55 -7.55 15.12
N PHE A 160 0.62 -7.47 15.74
CA PHE A 160 0.82 -7.79 17.17
C PHE A 160 0.89 -6.56 18.09
N CYS A 161 0.90 -5.35 17.54
CA CYS A 161 0.97 -4.09 18.30
C CYS A 161 -0.32 -3.58 19.01
N PRO A 162 -1.53 -4.18 18.92
CA PRO A 162 -2.69 -3.68 19.69
C PRO A 162 -2.48 -3.69 21.21
N SER A 163 -1.51 -4.44 21.72
CA SER A 163 -1.23 -4.62 23.16
C SER A 163 -0.38 -3.52 23.78
N TYR A 164 0.22 -2.61 22.98
CA TYR A 164 1.10 -1.56 23.51
C TYR A 164 0.36 -0.21 23.57
N SER A 165 -0.10 0.15 24.77
CA SER A 165 -0.64 1.49 25.06
C SER A 165 0.45 2.53 24.82
N ARG A 166 0.30 3.36 23.78
CA ARG A 166 1.12 4.55 23.60
C ARG A 166 0.43 5.74 24.26
N LYS A 167 1.07 6.28 25.31
CA LYS A 167 1.02 7.72 25.57
C LYS A 167 1.56 8.41 24.31
N ILE A 168 0.70 9.10 23.57
CA ILE A 168 1.10 9.94 22.43
C ILE A 168 2.05 10.99 23.02
N PRO A 169 3.35 11.02 22.63
CA PRO A 169 4.21 12.10 23.06
C PRO A 169 3.68 13.37 22.39
N SER A 170 3.30 14.36 23.21
CA SER A 170 3.08 15.72 22.73
C SER A 170 4.32 16.14 21.95
N VAL A 171 4.16 16.46 20.67
CA VAL A 171 5.24 16.96 19.81
C VAL A 171 5.86 18.20 20.47
N PRO A 172 7.12 18.15 20.95
CA PRO A 172 7.81 19.36 21.33
C PRO A 172 8.29 20.02 20.05
N ALA A 173 8.00 21.31 19.89
CA ALA A 173 8.60 22.12 18.83
C ALA A 173 10.12 22.12 19.03
N GLY A 174 10.88 21.47 18.14
CA GLY A 174 12.31 21.77 17.97
C GLY A 174 13.35 20.65 18.04
N ASP A 175 13.03 19.34 18.02
CA ASP A 175 14.08 18.30 17.94
C ASP A 175 13.83 17.30 16.79
N SER A 176 14.67 17.39 15.75
CA SER A 176 14.59 16.64 14.49
C SER A 176 15.24 15.25 14.56
N ARG A 177 15.14 14.55 15.69
CA ARG A 177 15.67 13.18 15.85
C ARG A 177 14.60 12.21 16.31
N CYS A 178 13.76 11.77 15.37
CA CYS A 178 12.92 10.59 15.53
C CYS A 178 13.79 9.32 15.45
N ASN A 179 14.52 9.03 16.53
CA ASN A 179 15.47 7.90 16.63
C ASN A 179 14.87 6.70 17.39
N ARG A 180 13.57 6.44 17.26
CA ARG A 180 12.93 5.35 18.03
C ARG A 180 11.80 4.67 17.28
N CYS A 181 12.17 4.05 16.16
CA CYS A 181 11.53 2.89 15.55
C CYS A 181 12.52 2.36 14.48
N THR A 182 13.65 1.80 14.94
CA THR A 182 14.54 1.03 14.09
C THR A 182 13.93 -0.35 13.91
N ILE A 183 13.57 -0.68 12.66
CA ILE A 183 13.41 -2.06 12.18
C ILE A 183 14.81 -2.58 11.84
#